data_AF-A0A0Q4K2Z9-F1
#
_entry.id   AF-A0A0Q4K2Z9-F1
#
_cell.length_a   1.000
_cell.length_b   1.000
_cell.length_c   1.000
_cell.angle_alpha   90.00
_cell.angle_beta   90.00
_cell.angle_gamma   90.00
#
_symmetry.space_group_name_H-M   'P 1'
#
loop_
_entity.id
_entity.type
_entity.pdbx_description
1 polymer ?
#
loop_
_entity_poly.entity_id
_entity_poly.type
_entity_poly.pdbx_seq_one_letter_code
_entity_poly.pdbx_strand_id
1 'polypeptide(L)'
;MFLFDEATIGGVLGAFAEEARALWGGDCSRRDVWAVASRHNLPGKKGAWQPKSLVDYHPAYRSEGGSRSKANLLCRQLQKAVVHHAAGRPPAEVSEMLAVGVSGLARAHGWKAANNRPITAHNVWPVLSHRDLALPRAVRRLLRDHVLTGDAVWEQEAWLAFMAQLLPLFSPHPQGAEAEIADLCSFVADQKADLADPERRSTKQMQFDDFTLRLGSIHSVKGKSVDGILVVESEVWKGSGADEQCIDLTTVLPRAFGVTDEPFTGVGLTAATNVFVGVTRPRELLGVALRKSEAVMLMEPARAQGWKLVDLVARAAERVGLPASLPEDD
;
A
#
# COMPACT_ATOMS: atom_id res chain seq x y z
N MET A 1 -18.68 -5.93 12.92
CA MET A 1 -18.62 -6.62 11.61
C MET A 1 -19.46 -5.83 10.62
N PHE A 2 -18.87 -5.42 9.50
CA PHE A 2 -19.50 -4.63 8.45
C PHE A 2 -19.86 -5.56 7.28
N LEU A 3 -21.13 -5.60 6.91
CA LEU A 3 -21.66 -6.46 5.85
C LEU A 3 -21.97 -5.61 4.61
N PHE A 4 -21.44 -6.01 3.47
CA PHE A 4 -21.58 -5.26 2.22
C PHE A 4 -21.79 -6.17 1.00
N ASP A 5 -22.13 -5.56 -0.13
CA ASP A 5 -22.20 -6.15 -1.48
C ASP A 5 -21.49 -5.23 -2.50
N GLU A 6 -21.58 -5.53 -3.81
CA GLU A 6 -20.91 -4.73 -4.84
C GLU A 6 -21.38 -3.27 -4.84
N ALA A 7 -22.66 -3.02 -4.56
CA ALA A 7 -23.22 -1.68 -4.55
C ALA A 7 -22.81 -0.87 -3.31
N THR A 8 -22.56 -1.54 -2.19
CA THR A 8 -22.35 -0.89 -0.88
C THR A 8 -20.90 -0.91 -0.38
N ILE A 9 -19.98 -1.59 -1.08
CA ILE A 9 -18.56 -1.67 -0.70
C ILE A 9 -17.90 -0.31 -0.48
N GLY A 10 -18.25 0.70 -1.28
CA GLY A 10 -17.73 2.07 -1.13
C GLY A 10 -18.12 2.76 0.17
N GLY A 11 -19.15 2.28 0.87
CA GLY A 11 -19.60 2.82 2.16
C GLY A 11 -18.89 2.25 3.38
N VAL A 12 -18.11 1.17 3.24
CA VAL A 12 -17.54 0.42 4.37
C VAL A 12 -16.62 1.27 5.24
N LEU A 13 -15.72 2.06 4.62
CA LEU A 13 -14.78 2.91 5.35
C LEU A 13 -15.48 4.04 6.11
N GLY A 14 -16.53 4.62 5.52
CA GLY A 14 -17.36 5.63 6.17
C GLY A 14 -18.17 5.06 7.34
N ALA A 15 -18.77 3.88 7.17
CA ALA A 15 -19.48 3.20 8.26
C ALA A 15 -18.55 2.87 9.43
N PHE A 16 -17.29 2.47 9.16
CA PHE A 16 -16.31 2.29 10.22
C PHE A 16 -15.94 3.59 10.93
N ALA A 17 -15.81 4.70 10.18
CA ALA A 17 -15.59 6.02 10.75
C ALA A 17 -16.75 6.47 11.66
N GLU A 18 -18.01 6.20 11.28
CA GLU A 18 -19.19 6.45 12.12
C GLU A 18 -19.11 5.70 13.46
N GLU A 19 -18.76 4.42 13.43
CA GLU A 19 -18.61 3.61 14.64
C GLU A 19 -17.44 4.08 15.53
N ALA A 20 -16.33 4.47 14.92
CA ALA A 20 -15.19 5.07 15.62
C ALA A 20 -15.58 6.37 16.34
N ARG A 21 -16.32 7.25 15.67
CA ARG A 21 -16.83 8.49 16.29
C ARG A 21 -17.86 8.22 17.39
N ALA A 22 -18.74 7.25 17.20
CA ALA A 22 -19.69 6.87 18.23
C ALA A 22 -18.99 6.33 19.50
N LEU A 23 -17.84 5.66 19.34
CA LEU A 23 -17.03 5.17 20.45
C LEU A 23 -16.23 6.28 21.16
N TRP A 24 -15.52 7.12 20.40
CA TRP A 24 -14.53 8.07 20.96
C TRP A 24 -15.03 9.52 21.08
N GLY A 25 -16.16 9.87 20.48
CA GLY A 25 -16.68 11.23 20.48
C GLY A 25 -15.64 12.25 20.00
N GLY A 26 -15.44 13.32 20.77
CA GLY A 26 -14.50 14.40 20.44
C GLY A 26 -13.02 14.03 20.45
N ASP A 27 -12.65 12.86 20.97
CA ASP A 27 -11.24 12.40 21.00
C ASP A 27 -10.80 11.75 19.68
N CYS A 28 -11.70 11.60 18.71
CA CYS A 28 -11.48 10.85 17.46
C CYS A 28 -10.27 11.37 16.66
N SER A 29 -10.05 12.69 16.64
CA SER A 29 -8.96 13.35 15.90
C SER A 29 -7.55 12.99 16.37
N ARG A 30 -7.40 12.42 17.58
CA ARG A 30 -6.10 12.05 18.17
C ARG A 30 -5.79 10.56 18.05
N ARG A 31 -6.72 9.76 17.54
CA ARG A 31 -6.62 8.29 17.49
C ARG A 31 -5.81 7.83 16.27
N ASP A 32 -4.94 6.84 16.47
CA ASP A 32 -4.25 6.15 15.37
C ASP A 32 -5.11 5.00 14.86
N VAL A 33 -5.76 5.20 13.72
CA VAL A 33 -6.78 4.28 13.20
C VAL A 33 -6.49 3.89 11.76
N TRP A 34 -6.60 2.58 11.50
CA TRP A 34 -6.20 1.99 10.21
C TRP A 34 -7.32 1.15 9.60
N ALA A 35 -7.46 1.19 8.28
CA ALA A 35 -8.08 0.15 7.49
C ALA A 35 -7.01 -0.58 6.67
N VAL A 36 -6.99 -1.92 6.80
CA VAL A 36 -5.94 -2.76 6.25
C VAL A 36 -6.49 -3.93 5.46
N ALA A 37 -5.74 -4.32 4.43
CA ALA A 37 -6.03 -5.48 3.59
C ALA A 37 -4.78 -6.36 3.40
N SER A 38 -4.95 -7.67 3.21
CA SER A 38 -3.85 -8.58 2.84
C SER A 38 -3.23 -8.16 1.51
N ARG A 39 -4.07 -7.89 0.52
CA ARG A 39 -3.72 -7.24 -0.75
C ARG A 39 -4.29 -5.83 -0.77
N HIS A 40 -3.48 -4.85 -1.15
CA HIS A 40 -3.90 -3.45 -1.13
C HIS A 40 -3.84 -2.77 -2.50
N ASN A 41 -3.32 -3.42 -3.54
CA ASN A 41 -3.28 -2.84 -4.88
C ASN A 41 -3.36 -3.92 -5.97
N LEU A 42 -4.49 -3.97 -6.68
CA LEU A 42 -4.69 -4.77 -7.88
C LEU A 42 -5.74 -4.09 -8.80
N PRO A 43 -5.37 -3.65 -10.01
CA PRO A 43 -6.34 -3.23 -11.02
C PRO A 43 -6.71 -4.39 -11.95
N GLY A 44 -8.00 -4.73 -12.06
CA GLY A 44 -8.55 -5.51 -13.20
C GLY A 44 -9.39 -6.76 -12.87
N LYS A 45 -10.54 -6.87 -13.55
CA LYS A 45 -11.58 -7.92 -13.42
C LYS A 45 -11.39 -9.09 -14.41
N LYS A 46 -11.60 -10.31 -13.92
CA LYS A 46 -12.18 -11.48 -14.62
C LYS A 46 -12.92 -12.33 -13.57
N GLY A 47 -14.14 -12.79 -13.85
CA GLY A 47 -14.94 -13.67 -12.99
C GLY A 47 -16.06 -12.98 -12.19
N ALA A 48 -16.72 -13.76 -11.33
CA ALA A 48 -17.72 -13.27 -10.38
C ALA A 48 -17.12 -12.23 -9.43
N TRP A 49 -17.93 -11.26 -9.01
CA TRP A 49 -17.44 -10.15 -8.18
C TRP A 49 -17.03 -10.63 -6.78
N GLN A 50 -15.81 -10.24 -6.38
CA GLN A 50 -15.28 -10.37 -5.03
C GLN A 50 -14.27 -9.24 -4.76
N PRO A 51 -14.15 -8.73 -3.53
CA PRO A 51 -13.15 -7.74 -3.17
C PRO A 51 -11.77 -8.38 -3.24
N LYS A 52 -10.87 -7.78 -4.02
CA LYS A 52 -9.51 -8.28 -4.22
C LYS A 52 -8.50 -7.50 -3.41
N SER A 53 -8.76 -6.21 -3.20
CA SER A 53 -7.83 -5.33 -2.51
C SER A 53 -8.48 -4.10 -1.89
N LEU A 54 -7.69 -3.34 -1.14
CA LEU A 54 -8.09 -2.04 -0.58
C LEU A 54 -8.60 -1.04 -1.65
N VAL A 55 -8.18 -1.18 -2.91
CA VAL A 55 -8.67 -0.36 -4.03
C VAL A 55 -10.18 -0.54 -4.26
N ASP A 56 -10.74 -1.72 -3.96
CA ASP A 56 -12.18 -1.97 -4.13
C ASP A 56 -13.03 -1.20 -3.11
N TYR A 57 -12.45 -0.87 -1.95
CA TYR A 57 -13.09 -0.06 -0.90
C TYR A 57 -12.83 1.43 -1.06
N HIS A 58 -11.69 1.79 -1.66
CA HIS A 58 -11.33 3.16 -1.96
C HIS A 58 -10.60 3.22 -3.32
N PRO A 59 -11.32 3.46 -4.43
CA PRO A 59 -10.72 3.45 -5.77
C PRO A 59 -9.61 4.48 -5.99
N ALA A 60 -9.61 5.56 -5.20
CA ALA A 60 -8.54 6.56 -5.21
C ALA A 60 -7.30 6.14 -4.40
N TYR A 61 -7.33 5.00 -3.70
CA TYR A 61 -6.18 4.47 -2.96
C TYR A 61 -4.99 4.24 -3.90
N ARG A 62 -3.85 4.79 -3.54
CA ARG A 62 -2.56 4.64 -4.22
C ARG A 62 -1.53 4.29 -3.16
N SER A 63 -1.04 3.05 -3.20
CA SER A 63 0.18 2.70 -2.50
C SER A 63 1.35 3.45 -3.14
N GLU A 64 2.31 3.93 -2.34
CA GLU A 64 3.54 4.60 -2.83
C GLU A 64 4.39 3.77 -3.83
N GLY A 65 4.04 2.51 -4.11
CA GLY A 65 4.68 1.66 -5.13
C GLY A 65 3.72 1.13 -6.22
N GLY A 66 2.60 1.81 -6.45
CA GLY A 66 1.45 1.28 -7.18
C GLY A 66 1.38 1.53 -8.68
N SER A 67 2.42 1.19 -9.44
CA SER A 67 2.31 0.93 -10.87
C SER A 67 3.30 -0.16 -11.24
N ARG A 68 2.78 -1.37 -11.48
CA ARG A 68 3.57 -2.55 -11.82
C ARG A 68 3.85 -2.68 -13.33
N SER A 69 3.61 -1.64 -14.13
CA SER A 69 3.92 -1.64 -15.57
C SER A 69 4.96 -0.60 -16.02
N LYS A 70 5.51 0.22 -15.11
CA LYS A 70 6.74 1.03 -15.33
C LYS A 70 7.50 1.14 -14.01
N ALA A 71 8.23 0.09 -13.64
CA ALA A 71 8.92 0.02 -12.35
C ALA A 71 9.90 1.20 -12.17
N ASN A 72 9.61 2.06 -11.17
CA ASN A 72 10.55 2.96 -10.49
C ASN A 72 11.67 3.56 -11.35
N LEU A 73 11.30 4.43 -12.31
CA LEU A 73 12.23 5.26 -13.07
C LEU A 73 13.20 5.96 -12.11
N LEU A 74 14.51 5.81 -12.38
CA LEU A 74 15.59 6.36 -11.56
C LEU A 74 15.39 7.86 -11.33
N CYS A 75 14.99 8.59 -12.38
CA CYS A 75 14.70 10.02 -12.33
C CYS A 75 13.64 10.36 -11.27
N ARG A 76 12.49 9.66 -11.25
CA ARG A 76 11.41 9.90 -10.27
C ARG A 76 11.84 9.62 -8.84
N GLN A 77 12.60 8.54 -8.64
CA GLN A 77 13.09 8.19 -7.31
C GLN A 77 14.05 9.25 -6.77
N LEU A 78 14.89 9.81 -7.64
CA LEU A 78 15.81 10.89 -7.30
C LEU A 78 15.09 12.23 -7.10
N GLN A 79 14.06 12.55 -7.91
CA GLN A 79 13.16 13.71 -7.67
C GLN A 79 12.55 13.66 -6.27
N LYS A 80 12.05 12.49 -5.83
CA LYS A 80 11.49 12.30 -4.48
C LYS A 80 12.55 12.59 -3.41
N ALA A 81 13.77 12.10 -3.57
CA ALA A 81 14.86 12.35 -2.63
C ALA A 81 15.19 13.84 -2.50
N VAL A 82 15.18 14.59 -3.61
CA VAL A 82 15.41 16.05 -3.62
C VAL A 82 14.31 16.79 -2.88
N VAL A 83 13.04 16.43 -3.10
CA VAL A 83 11.91 17.05 -2.40
C VAL A 83 12.00 16.81 -0.88
N HIS A 84 12.32 15.58 -0.46
CA HIS A 84 12.49 15.27 0.96
C HIS A 84 13.70 15.99 1.57
N HIS A 85 14.80 16.11 0.82
CA HIS A 85 15.97 16.87 1.24
C HIS A 85 15.67 18.36 1.41
N ALA A 86 14.99 18.98 0.44
CA ALA A 86 14.57 20.38 0.50
C ALA A 86 13.58 20.66 1.65
N ALA A 87 12.74 19.68 1.99
CA ALA A 87 11.82 19.74 3.11
C ALA A 87 12.48 19.49 4.49
N GLY A 88 13.81 19.33 4.55
CA GLY A 88 14.54 19.13 5.81
C GLY A 88 14.23 17.79 6.50
N ARG A 89 13.82 16.76 5.74
CA ARG A 89 13.56 15.42 6.28
C ARG A 89 14.86 14.78 6.81
N PRO A 90 14.75 13.79 7.73
CA PRO A 90 15.92 13.12 8.28
C PRO A 90 16.87 12.58 7.19
N PRO A 91 18.20 12.78 7.31
CA PRO A 91 19.16 12.33 6.29
C PRO A 91 19.11 10.83 5.99
N ALA A 92 18.74 10.01 6.99
CA ALA A 92 18.57 8.57 6.80
C ALA A 92 17.47 8.22 5.80
N GLU A 93 16.36 8.98 5.81
CA GLU A 93 15.22 8.79 4.92
C GLU A 93 15.59 9.18 3.48
N VAL A 94 16.25 10.33 3.30
CA VAL A 94 16.79 10.77 2.00
C VAL A 94 17.81 9.75 1.48
N SER A 95 18.72 9.29 2.34
CA SER A 95 19.73 8.29 1.97
C SER A 95 19.12 6.95 1.57
N GLU A 96 18.03 6.53 2.19
CA GLU A 96 17.30 5.32 1.81
C GLU A 96 16.68 5.47 0.41
N MET A 97 16.06 6.62 0.12
CA MET A 97 15.49 6.90 -1.20
C MET A 97 16.53 6.87 -2.32
N LEU A 98 17.70 7.47 -2.08
CA LEU A 98 18.84 7.41 -3.01
C LEU A 98 19.30 5.96 -3.19
N ALA A 99 19.42 5.20 -2.10
CA ALA A 99 19.85 3.81 -2.13
C ALA A 99 18.86 2.90 -2.89
N VAL A 100 17.55 3.18 -2.84
CA VAL A 100 16.54 2.49 -3.66
C VAL A 100 16.83 2.68 -5.14
N GLY A 101 17.06 3.91 -5.60
CA GLY A 101 17.37 4.20 -7.01
C GLY A 101 18.63 3.47 -7.48
N VAL A 102 19.71 3.56 -6.70
CA VAL A 102 20.99 2.89 -7.00
C VAL A 102 20.85 1.36 -6.99
N SER A 103 20.03 0.80 -6.09
CA SER A 103 19.77 -0.64 -6.05
C SER A 103 18.97 -1.13 -7.27
N GLY A 104 18.10 -0.27 -7.84
CA GLY A 104 17.42 -0.54 -9.11
C GLY A 104 18.41 -0.60 -10.26
N LEU A 105 19.27 0.41 -10.37
CA LEU A 105 20.31 0.48 -11.41
C LEU A 105 21.27 -0.72 -11.33
N ALA A 106 21.79 -1.04 -10.15
CA ALA A 106 22.67 -2.19 -9.97
C ALA A 106 22.02 -3.50 -10.43
N ARG A 107 20.73 -3.70 -10.15
CA ARG A 107 19.98 -4.89 -10.60
C ARG A 107 19.78 -4.93 -12.10
N ALA A 108 19.48 -3.80 -12.74
CA ALA A 108 19.37 -3.72 -14.21
C ALA A 108 20.69 -4.05 -14.90
N HIS A 109 21.82 -3.72 -14.28
CA HIS A 109 23.15 -4.15 -14.72
C HIS A 109 23.47 -5.62 -14.35
N GLY A 110 22.50 -6.40 -13.87
CA GLY A 110 22.66 -7.81 -13.53
C GLY A 110 23.48 -8.06 -12.26
N TRP A 111 23.73 -7.03 -11.45
CA TRP A 111 24.56 -7.18 -10.25
C TRP A 111 23.78 -7.89 -9.15
N LYS A 112 24.52 -8.67 -8.36
CA LYS A 112 23.98 -9.43 -7.23
C LYS A 112 24.84 -9.23 -6.00
N ALA A 113 24.21 -9.33 -4.84
CA ALA A 113 24.92 -9.35 -3.58
C ALA A 113 25.61 -10.71 -3.35
N ALA A 114 26.40 -10.81 -2.28
CA ALA A 114 27.02 -12.07 -1.86
C ALA A 114 25.98 -13.21 -1.80
N ASN A 115 26.40 -14.42 -2.18
CA ASN A 115 25.54 -15.61 -2.27
C ASN A 115 24.33 -15.45 -3.21
N ASN A 116 24.50 -14.71 -4.31
CA ASN A 116 23.49 -14.57 -5.37
C ASN A 116 22.18 -13.89 -4.88
N ARG A 117 22.23 -13.14 -3.77
CA ARG A 117 21.06 -12.47 -3.18
C ARG A 117 20.66 -11.19 -3.95
N PRO A 118 19.38 -10.78 -3.89
CA PRO A 118 18.93 -9.51 -4.45
C PRO A 118 19.62 -8.31 -3.80
N ILE A 119 19.94 -7.30 -4.62
CA ILE A 119 20.39 -5.99 -4.13
C ILE A 119 19.17 -5.17 -3.68
N THR A 120 19.26 -4.58 -2.50
CA THR A 120 18.23 -3.74 -1.87
C THR A 120 18.86 -2.43 -1.37
N ALA A 121 18.04 -1.46 -0.96
CA ALA A 121 18.53 -0.21 -0.38
C ALA A 121 19.44 -0.41 0.84
N HIS A 122 19.23 -1.48 1.61
CA HIS A 122 20.01 -1.77 2.82
C HIS A 122 21.38 -2.38 2.52
N ASN A 123 21.58 -3.05 1.37
CA ASN A 123 22.82 -3.75 1.06
C ASN A 123 23.58 -3.17 -0.16
N VAL A 124 23.00 -2.21 -0.88
CA VAL A 124 23.61 -1.68 -2.10
C VAL A 124 25.00 -1.09 -1.87
N TRP A 125 25.21 -0.33 -0.80
CA TRP A 125 26.51 0.30 -0.55
C TRP A 125 27.62 -0.71 -0.23
N PRO A 126 27.41 -1.69 0.68
CA PRO A 126 28.34 -2.81 0.81
C PRO A 126 28.61 -3.50 -0.52
N VAL A 127 27.58 -3.76 -1.34
CA VAL A 127 27.75 -4.45 -2.64
C VAL A 127 28.63 -3.64 -3.60
N LEU A 128 28.47 -2.31 -3.64
CA LEU A 128 29.37 -1.44 -4.41
C LEU A 128 30.81 -1.53 -3.89
N SER A 129 31.01 -1.48 -2.57
CA SER A 129 32.35 -1.55 -1.95
C SER A 129 33.08 -2.85 -2.24
N HIS A 130 32.35 -3.98 -2.34
CA HIS A 130 32.97 -5.27 -2.65
C HIS A 130 33.50 -5.34 -4.09
N ARG A 131 32.97 -4.54 -4.99
CA ARG A 131 33.44 -4.45 -6.38
C ARG A 131 34.63 -3.51 -6.49
N ASP A 132 34.50 -2.34 -5.88
CA ASP A 132 35.55 -1.34 -5.78
C ASP A 132 35.30 -0.49 -4.53
N LEU A 133 36.31 -0.37 -3.68
CA LEU A 133 36.26 0.41 -2.44
C LEU A 133 35.96 1.91 -2.70
N ALA A 134 36.32 2.44 -3.87
CA ALA A 134 36.07 3.83 -4.24
C ALA A 134 34.65 4.07 -4.80
N LEU A 135 34.01 3.03 -5.33
CA LEU A 135 32.74 3.13 -6.07
C LEU A 135 31.57 3.72 -5.25
N PRO A 136 31.30 3.30 -3.99
CA PRO A 136 30.23 3.92 -3.20
C PRO A 136 30.47 5.42 -3.00
N ARG A 137 31.72 5.85 -2.84
CA ARG A 137 32.07 7.26 -2.67
C ARG A 137 31.84 8.04 -3.97
N ALA A 138 32.24 7.48 -5.10
CA ALA A 138 32.03 8.08 -6.42
C ALA A 138 30.54 8.28 -6.71
N VAL A 139 29.72 7.24 -6.52
CA VAL A 139 28.26 7.30 -6.74
C VAL A 139 27.59 8.32 -5.81
N ARG A 140 27.90 8.29 -4.51
CA ARG A 140 27.32 9.26 -3.55
C ARG A 140 27.71 10.70 -3.86
N ARG A 141 28.93 10.92 -4.34
CA ARG A 141 29.37 12.25 -4.76
C ARG A 141 28.56 12.76 -5.95
N LEU A 142 28.36 11.93 -6.97
CA LEU A 142 27.52 12.29 -8.13
C LEU A 142 26.09 12.61 -7.70
N LEU A 143 25.49 11.77 -6.85
CA LEU A 143 24.15 12.00 -6.31
C LEU A 143 24.08 13.31 -5.50
N ARG A 144 25.05 13.58 -4.64
CA ARG A 144 25.08 14.85 -3.91
C ARG A 144 25.16 16.04 -4.88
N ASP A 145 26.17 16.04 -5.74
CA ASP A 145 26.56 17.21 -6.55
C ASP A 145 25.50 17.52 -7.63
N HIS A 146 24.94 16.50 -8.29
CA HIS A 146 24.03 16.68 -9.42
C HIS A 146 22.55 16.56 -9.05
N VAL A 147 22.21 15.79 -8.01
CA VAL A 147 20.82 15.53 -7.61
C VAL A 147 20.41 16.38 -6.41
N LEU A 148 21.10 16.27 -5.27
CA LEU A 148 20.67 16.97 -4.06
C LEU A 148 20.98 18.47 -4.08
N THR A 149 22.09 18.87 -4.69
CA THR A 149 22.54 20.27 -4.80
C THR A 149 22.45 20.82 -6.23
N GLY A 150 22.10 19.99 -7.20
CA GLY A 150 22.04 20.35 -8.62
C GLY A 150 20.66 20.08 -9.23
N ASP A 151 20.53 20.40 -10.51
CA ASP A 151 19.24 20.38 -11.21
C ASP A 151 19.02 19.14 -12.08
N ALA A 152 19.86 18.10 -11.94
CA ALA A 152 19.85 16.96 -12.85
C ALA A 152 18.48 16.25 -12.92
N VAL A 153 17.71 16.26 -11.83
CA VAL A 153 16.39 15.61 -11.81
C VAL A 153 15.25 16.49 -12.31
N TRP A 154 15.52 17.76 -12.59
CA TRP A 154 14.53 18.74 -13.04
C TRP A 154 14.75 19.18 -14.48
N GLU A 155 15.99 19.12 -14.96
CA GLU A 155 16.39 19.57 -16.30
C GLU A 155 16.91 18.40 -17.14
N GLN A 156 16.37 18.22 -18.35
CA GLN A 156 16.71 17.08 -19.20
C GLN A 156 18.19 17.08 -19.62
N GLU A 157 18.76 18.24 -19.90
CA GLU A 157 20.18 18.35 -20.30
C GLU A 157 21.10 17.98 -19.12
N ALA A 158 20.81 18.49 -17.93
CA ALA A 158 21.55 18.16 -16.72
C ALA A 158 21.38 16.67 -16.32
N TRP A 159 20.19 16.09 -16.55
CA TRP A 159 19.95 14.65 -16.39
C TRP A 159 20.87 13.83 -17.29
N LEU A 160 20.95 14.16 -18.58
CA LEU A 160 21.79 13.46 -19.54
C LEU A 160 23.28 13.55 -19.16
N ALA A 161 23.75 14.74 -18.73
CA ALA A 161 25.11 14.93 -18.25
C ALA A 161 25.42 14.13 -16.97
N PHE A 162 24.46 14.03 -16.05
CA PHE A 162 24.56 13.20 -14.85
C PHE A 162 24.61 11.70 -15.22
N MET A 163 23.74 11.24 -16.12
CA MET A 163 23.69 9.83 -16.54
C MET A 163 24.95 9.40 -17.29
N ALA A 164 25.53 10.29 -18.10
CA ALA A 164 26.81 10.05 -18.78
C ALA A 164 27.96 9.78 -17.78
N GLN A 165 27.90 10.35 -16.57
CA GLN A 165 28.88 10.10 -15.51
C GLN A 165 28.51 8.88 -14.65
N LEU A 166 27.21 8.66 -14.41
CA LEU A 166 26.74 7.59 -13.53
C LEU A 166 26.84 6.21 -14.18
N LEU A 167 26.37 6.04 -15.41
CA LEU A 167 26.27 4.73 -16.07
C LEU A 167 27.61 4.00 -16.22
N PRO A 168 28.74 4.66 -16.56
CA PRO A 168 30.04 3.99 -16.64
C PRO A 168 30.48 3.34 -15.33
N LEU A 169 30.01 3.83 -14.18
CA LEU A 169 30.32 3.25 -12.87
C LEU A 169 29.65 1.88 -12.65
N PHE A 170 28.66 1.53 -13.48
CA PHE A 170 27.93 0.26 -13.42
C PHE A 170 28.25 -0.71 -14.57
N SER A 171 29.13 -0.30 -15.48
CA SER A 171 29.57 -1.14 -16.60
C SER A 171 30.44 -2.32 -16.14
N PRO A 172 30.48 -3.43 -16.91
CA PRO A 172 29.65 -3.73 -18.08
C PRO A 172 28.21 -4.14 -17.71
N HIS A 173 27.27 -3.99 -18.64
CA HIS A 173 25.91 -4.53 -18.51
C HIS A 173 25.76 -5.89 -19.23
N PRO A 174 24.77 -6.72 -18.87
CA PRO A 174 24.46 -7.95 -19.58
C PRO A 174 24.01 -7.66 -21.01
N GLN A 175 24.21 -8.63 -21.91
CA GLN A 175 23.70 -8.56 -23.28
C GLN A 175 22.17 -8.59 -23.27
N GLY A 176 21.53 -7.65 -23.97
CA GLY A 176 20.06 -7.55 -24.03
C GLY A 176 19.42 -6.71 -22.93
N ALA A 177 20.21 -6.15 -21.99
CA ALA A 177 19.73 -5.27 -20.92
C ALA A 177 19.66 -3.78 -21.34
N GLU A 178 20.06 -3.43 -22.56
CA GLU A 178 20.21 -2.06 -23.03
C GLU A 178 18.89 -1.28 -22.98
N ALA A 179 17.80 -1.90 -23.46
CA ALA A 179 16.47 -1.29 -23.44
C ALA A 179 15.94 -1.12 -22.01
N GLU A 180 16.15 -2.12 -21.14
CA GLU A 180 15.72 -2.05 -19.73
C GLU A 180 16.47 -0.96 -18.96
N ILE A 181 17.79 -0.83 -19.17
CA ILE A 181 18.61 0.22 -18.56
C ILE A 181 18.19 1.58 -19.10
N ALA A 182 17.99 1.71 -20.42
CA ALA A 182 17.54 2.95 -21.04
C ALA A 182 16.17 3.41 -20.51
N ASP A 183 15.21 2.48 -20.41
CA ASP A 183 13.88 2.75 -19.88
C ASP A 183 13.95 3.19 -18.41
N LEU A 184 14.72 2.48 -17.58
CA LEU A 184 14.94 2.82 -16.17
C LEU A 184 15.56 4.22 -16.00
N CYS A 185 16.45 4.59 -16.92
CA CYS A 185 17.24 5.81 -16.90
C CYS A 185 16.60 6.99 -17.66
N SER A 186 15.39 6.80 -18.20
CA SER A 186 14.69 7.85 -18.94
C SER A 186 14.40 9.08 -18.06
N PHE A 187 14.57 10.26 -18.66
CA PHE A 187 14.22 11.53 -18.00
C PHE A 187 12.69 11.64 -17.85
N VAL A 188 12.26 12.23 -16.75
CA VAL A 188 10.84 12.49 -16.49
C VAL A 188 10.63 14.00 -16.30
N ALA A 189 10.02 14.61 -17.31
CA ALA A 189 9.77 16.05 -17.39
C ALA A 189 8.60 16.56 -16.50
N ASP A 190 7.93 15.68 -15.76
CA ASP A 190 6.84 16.08 -14.86
C ASP A 190 7.39 17.11 -13.84
N GLN A 191 6.78 18.30 -13.82
CA GLN A 191 7.16 19.46 -13.01
C GLN A 191 7.39 19.10 -11.54
N LYS A 192 8.27 19.90 -10.87
CA LYS A 192 8.45 19.99 -9.41
C LYS A 192 7.21 19.47 -8.71
N ALA A 193 7.36 18.38 -7.95
CA ALA A 193 6.26 17.80 -7.20
C ALA A 193 5.51 18.92 -6.46
N ASP A 194 4.37 19.33 -7.00
CA ASP A 194 3.54 20.30 -6.34
C ASP A 194 2.94 19.57 -5.15
N LEU A 195 3.38 19.96 -3.95
CA LEU A 195 2.84 19.42 -2.70
C LEU A 195 1.33 19.70 -2.59
N ALA A 196 0.78 20.58 -3.42
CA ALA A 196 -0.63 20.90 -3.53
C ALA A 196 -1.40 20.10 -4.61
N ASP A 197 -0.76 19.27 -5.45
CA ASP A 197 -1.42 18.48 -6.50
C ASP A 197 -2.47 17.51 -5.90
N PRO A 198 -3.77 17.73 -6.15
CA PRO A 198 -4.84 16.86 -5.65
C PRO A 198 -4.74 15.42 -6.16
N GLU A 199 -4.15 15.19 -7.34
CA GLU A 199 -4.00 13.84 -7.92
C GLU A 199 -2.83 13.05 -7.30
N ARG A 200 -1.92 13.72 -6.58
CA ARG A 200 -0.73 13.11 -5.95
C ARG A 200 -0.70 13.22 -4.43
N ARG A 201 -1.79 13.61 -3.77
CA ARG A 201 -1.93 13.39 -2.33
C ARG A 201 -1.82 11.91 -2.04
N SER A 202 -0.98 11.54 -1.07
CA SER A 202 -0.96 10.19 -0.50
C SER A 202 -2.39 9.84 -0.04
N THR A 203 -3.11 9.03 -0.83
CA THR A 203 -4.44 8.51 -0.47
C THR A 203 -4.34 7.34 0.51
N LYS A 204 -3.22 7.25 1.24
CA LYS A 204 -3.06 6.40 2.42
C LYS A 204 -3.83 6.93 3.62
N GLN A 205 -4.59 8.01 3.48
CA GLN A 205 -5.46 8.48 4.54
C GLN A 205 -6.73 9.07 3.95
N MET A 206 -7.86 8.78 4.59
CA MET A 206 -9.15 9.40 4.32
C MET A 206 -9.51 10.28 5.49
N GLN A 207 -9.93 11.50 5.19
CA GLN A 207 -10.49 12.41 6.19
C GLN A 207 -12.00 12.29 6.16
N PHE A 208 -12.58 12.00 7.32
CA PHE A 208 -14.02 12.13 7.57
C PHE A 208 -14.16 13.18 8.66
N ASP A 209 -14.48 14.42 8.29
CA ASP A 209 -14.55 15.56 9.22
C ASP A 209 -13.27 15.70 10.07
N ASP A 210 -13.35 15.45 11.38
CA ASP A 210 -12.26 15.47 12.35
C ASP A 210 -11.50 14.13 12.48
N PHE A 211 -11.98 13.07 11.83
CA PHE A 211 -11.43 11.72 11.89
C PHE A 211 -10.53 11.39 10.70
N THR A 212 -9.32 10.91 10.98
CA THR A 212 -8.37 10.46 9.95
C THR A 212 -8.26 8.94 9.97
N LEU A 213 -8.66 8.29 8.88
CA LEU A 213 -8.50 6.84 8.69
C LEU A 213 -7.31 6.55 7.78
N ARG A 214 -6.27 5.89 8.30
CA ARG A 214 -5.11 5.47 7.50
C ARG A 214 -5.40 4.19 6.72
N LEU A 215 -4.94 4.11 5.49
CA LEU A 215 -5.15 3.00 4.56
C LEU A 215 -3.81 2.33 4.27
N GLY A 216 -3.76 0.99 4.34
CA GLY A 216 -2.52 0.27 4.08
C GLY A 216 -2.66 -1.23 3.92
N SER A 217 -1.50 -1.88 3.72
CA SER A 217 -1.42 -3.34 3.84
C SER A 217 -1.50 -3.75 5.31
N ILE A 218 -1.93 -4.98 5.59
CA ILE A 218 -1.85 -5.58 6.94
C ILE A 218 -0.43 -5.51 7.52
N HIS A 219 0.60 -5.58 6.68
CA HIS A 219 1.98 -5.46 7.12
C HIS A 219 2.36 -4.05 7.58
N SER A 220 1.59 -3.02 7.23
CA SER A 220 1.83 -1.62 7.61
C SER A 220 1.62 -1.36 9.11
N VAL A 221 0.88 -2.26 9.77
CA VAL A 221 0.61 -2.23 11.22
C VAL A 221 1.41 -3.28 11.99
N LYS A 222 2.27 -4.06 11.32
CA LYS A 222 3.09 -5.09 11.97
C LYS A 222 4.01 -4.45 13.02
N GLY A 223 3.96 -4.98 14.24
CA GLY A 223 4.78 -4.48 15.36
C GLY A 223 4.30 -3.14 15.93
N LYS A 224 3.15 -2.61 15.48
CA LYS A 224 2.52 -1.43 16.05
C LYS A 224 1.39 -1.83 17.00
N SER A 225 1.05 -0.92 17.90
CA SER A 225 -0.20 -0.94 18.65
C SER A 225 -0.95 0.34 18.30
N VAL A 226 -2.16 0.20 17.81
CA VAL A 226 -2.98 1.31 17.28
C VAL A 226 -4.32 1.33 18.02
N ASP A 227 -5.07 2.41 17.94
CA ASP A 227 -6.30 2.56 18.72
C ASP A 227 -7.45 1.79 18.07
N GLY A 228 -7.52 1.80 16.73
CA GLY A 228 -8.50 1.00 15.99
C GLY A 228 -8.00 0.42 14.67
N ILE A 229 -8.57 -0.73 14.30
CA ILE A 229 -8.32 -1.38 13.01
C ILE A 229 -9.62 -1.87 12.40
N LEU A 230 -9.79 -1.59 11.12
CA LEU A 230 -10.69 -2.30 10.22
C LEU A 230 -9.87 -3.24 9.33
N VAL A 231 -10.08 -4.54 9.43
CA VAL A 231 -9.58 -5.51 8.44
C VAL A 231 -10.64 -5.65 7.36
N VAL A 232 -10.30 -5.35 6.11
CA VAL A 232 -11.21 -5.51 4.98
C VAL A 232 -10.90 -6.79 4.22
N GLU A 233 -11.97 -7.46 3.75
CA GLU A 233 -11.85 -8.69 2.98
C GLU A 233 -11.05 -8.46 1.70
N SER A 234 -10.05 -9.31 1.45
CA SER A 234 -9.17 -9.21 0.28
C SER A 234 -8.58 -10.56 -0.14
N GLU A 235 -8.07 -10.64 -1.37
CA GLU A 235 -7.42 -11.86 -1.87
C GLU A 235 -6.04 -12.10 -1.22
N VAL A 236 -5.64 -13.37 -1.12
CA VAL A 236 -4.32 -13.83 -0.70
C VAL A 236 -3.83 -14.86 -1.72
N TRP A 237 -2.61 -14.69 -2.26
CA TRP A 237 -2.05 -15.66 -3.21
C TRP A 237 -0.69 -16.16 -2.72
N LYS A 238 -0.45 -17.47 -2.87
CA LYS A 238 0.89 -18.09 -2.83
C LYS A 238 1.46 -18.35 -4.23
N GLY A 239 0.61 -18.44 -5.23
CA GLY A 239 0.98 -18.64 -6.63
C GLY A 239 -0.22 -18.37 -7.56
N SER A 240 -0.18 -18.95 -8.77
CA SER A 240 -1.18 -18.72 -9.83
C SER A 240 -2.25 -19.80 -9.93
N GLY A 241 -2.08 -20.93 -9.22
CA GLY A 241 -3.09 -21.99 -9.15
C GLY A 241 -4.33 -21.55 -8.35
N ALA A 242 -5.50 -22.12 -8.66
CA ALA A 242 -6.75 -21.82 -7.95
C ALA A 242 -6.70 -22.26 -6.48
N ASP A 243 -5.97 -23.34 -6.20
CA ASP A 243 -5.67 -23.88 -4.86
C ASP A 243 -4.62 -23.04 -4.09
N GLU A 244 -3.96 -22.11 -4.79
CA GLU A 244 -2.98 -21.19 -4.22
C GLU A 244 -3.54 -19.79 -3.96
N GLN A 245 -4.86 -19.61 -4.09
CA GLN A 245 -5.57 -18.35 -3.89
C GLN A 245 -6.77 -18.52 -2.96
N CYS A 246 -6.99 -17.59 -2.05
CA CYS A 246 -8.21 -17.53 -1.25
C CYS A 246 -8.58 -16.09 -0.87
N ILE A 247 -9.77 -15.94 -0.29
CA ILE A 247 -10.22 -14.68 0.33
C ILE A 247 -9.97 -14.76 1.83
N ASP A 248 -9.25 -13.79 2.38
CA ASP A 248 -8.72 -13.89 3.74
C ASP A 248 -9.80 -14.05 4.82
N LEU A 249 -10.71 -13.10 4.96
CA LEU A 249 -11.73 -13.12 6.01
C LEU A 249 -12.76 -14.24 5.79
N THR A 250 -13.18 -14.51 4.55
CA THR A 250 -14.07 -15.66 4.26
C THR A 250 -13.42 -16.98 4.69
N THR A 251 -12.09 -17.12 4.52
CA THR A 251 -11.38 -18.33 4.93
C THR A 251 -11.23 -18.42 6.44
N VAL A 252 -10.95 -17.30 7.12
CA VAL A 252 -10.50 -17.30 8.52
C VAL A 252 -11.64 -17.23 9.53
N LEU A 253 -12.67 -16.43 9.25
CA LEU A 253 -13.74 -16.14 10.21
C LEU A 253 -14.61 -17.36 10.57
N PRO A 254 -14.95 -18.31 9.66
CA PRO A 254 -15.71 -19.51 10.04
C PRO A 254 -15.09 -20.28 11.21
N ARG A 255 -13.76 -20.47 11.20
CA ARG A 255 -13.05 -21.10 12.32
C ARG A 255 -13.01 -20.20 13.55
N ALA A 256 -12.76 -18.90 13.38
CA ALA A 256 -12.71 -17.95 14.49
C ALA A 256 -14.05 -17.85 15.25
N PHE A 257 -15.17 -18.01 14.54
CA PHE A 257 -16.51 -18.00 15.11
C PHE A 257 -17.03 -19.38 15.54
N GLY A 258 -16.23 -20.44 15.41
CA GLY A 258 -16.62 -21.80 15.81
C GLY A 258 -17.66 -22.46 14.90
N VAL A 259 -17.77 -22.01 13.64
CA VAL A 259 -18.65 -22.61 12.63
C VAL A 259 -18.01 -23.84 11.98
N THR A 260 -16.67 -23.90 11.95
CA THR A 260 -15.90 -25.05 11.47
C THR A 260 -14.65 -25.28 12.32
N ASP A 261 -14.23 -26.53 12.42
CA ASP A 261 -12.99 -26.96 13.08
C ASP A 261 -11.88 -27.34 12.09
N GLU A 262 -12.09 -27.09 10.79
CA GLU A 262 -11.12 -27.42 9.75
C GLU A 262 -9.79 -26.64 9.92
N PRO A 263 -8.64 -27.31 9.96
CA PRO A 263 -7.35 -26.66 10.14
C PRO A 263 -6.97 -25.84 8.91
N PHE A 264 -6.33 -24.69 9.12
CA PHE A 264 -5.79 -23.91 8.02
C PHE A 264 -4.59 -24.62 7.40
N THR A 265 -4.66 -24.89 6.09
CA THR A 265 -3.57 -25.45 5.30
C THR A 265 -3.25 -24.54 4.10
N GLY A 266 -2.12 -24.78 3.43
CA GLY A 266 -1.80 -24.10 2.16
C GLY A 266 -1.88 -22.57 2.21
N VAL A 267 -2.62 -21.96 1.28
CA VAL A 267 -2.87 -20.51 1.23
C VAL A 267 -3.73 -20.03 2.41
N GLY A 268 -4.63 -20.86 2.94
CA GLY A 268 -5.48 -20.55 4.09
C GLY A 268 -4.69 -20.26 5.36
N LEU A 269 -3.57 -20.96 5.60
CA LEU A 269 -2.67 -20.66 6.71
C LEU A 269 -2.03 -19.26 6.58
N THR A 270 -1.75 -18.82 5.35
CA THR A 270 -1.21 -17.47 5.10
C THR A 270 -2.29 -16.41 5.28
N ALA A 271 -3.52 -16.67 4.84
CA ALA A 271 -4.66 -15.81 5.17
C ALA A 271 -4.83 -15.67 6.69
N ALA A 272 -4.83 -16.78 7.43
CA ALA A 272 -4.94 -16.77 8.90
C ALA A 272 -3.81 -15.98 9.55
N THR A 273 -2.57 -16.14 9.08
CA THR A 273 -1.41 -15.38 9.59
C THR A 273 -1.56 -13.89 9.34
N ASN A 274 -2.01 -13.48 8.15
CA ASN A 274 -2.23 -12.08 7.82
C ASN A 274 -3.35 -11.48 8.68
N VAL A 275 -4.52 -12.13 8.71
CA VAL A 275 -5.66 -11.67 9.52
C VAL A 275 -5.25 -11.56 10.99
N PHE A 276 -4.54 -12.56 11.53
CA PHE A 276 -4.00 -12.52 12.89
C PHE A 276 -3.09 -11.30 13.12
N VAL A 277 -2.22 -10.95 12.17
CA VAL A 277 -1.41 -9.72 12.27
C VAL A 277 -2.29 -8.48 12.37
N GLY A 278 -3.39 -8.38 11.62
CA GLY A 278 -4.30 -7.24 11.67
C GLY A 278 -5.10 -7.16 12.96
N VAL A 279 -5.77 -8.24 13.34
CA VAL A 279 -6.74 -8.26 14.47
C VAL A 279 -6.08 -8.15 15.85
N THR A 280 -4.76 -8.35 15.95
CA THR A 280 -4.01 -8.29 17.23
C THR A 280 -3.37 -6.93 17.53
N ARG A 281 -3.54 -5.92 16.67
CA ARG A 281 -2.98 -4.58 16.89
C ARG A 281 -3.91 -3.55 17.52
N PRO A 282 -5.25 -3.59 17.34
CA PRO A 282 -6.10 -2.55 17.91
C PRO A 282 -6.20 -2.74 19.43
N ARG A 283 -6.19 -1.62 20.16
CA ARG A 283 -6.40 -1.60 21.61
C ARG A 283 -7.87 -1.47 22.00
N GLU A 284 -8.65 -0.74 21.20
CA GLU A 284 -10.00 -0.31 21.59
C GLU A 284 -11.05 -0.72 20.55
N LEU A 285 -10.78 -0.55 19.25
CA LEU A 285 -11.77 -0.80 18.20
C LEU A 285 -11.28 -1.80 17.14
N LEU A 286 -11.96 -2.94 17.01
CA LEU A 286 -11.74 -3.90 15.94
C LEU A 286 -12.97 -4.01 15.04
N GLY A 287 -12.78 -3.74 13.76
CA GLY A 287 -13.72 -3.98 12.68
C GLY A 287 -13.23 -5.07 11.74
N VAL A 288 -14.17 -5.85 11.20
CA VAL A 288 -13.96 -6.73 10.04
C VAL A 288 -15.04 -6.42 9.02
N ALA A 289 -14.69 -6.30 7.74
CA ALA A 289 -15.65 -6.10 6.66
C ALA A 289 -15.70 -7.34 5.77
N LEU A 290 -16.89 -7.93 5.61
CA LEU A 290 -17.12 -9.15 4.84
C LEU A 290 -18.30 -8.97 3.88
N ARG A 291 -18.24 -9.62 2.72
CA ARG A 291 -19.43 -9.73 1.85
C ARG A 291 -20.58 -10.40 2.60
N LYS A 292 -21.78 -9.85 2.46
CA LYS A 292 -22.99 -10.35 3.14
C LYS A 292 -23.34 -11.78 2.73
N SER A 293 -23.13 -12.14 1.45
CA SER A 293 -23.37 -13.51 0.95
C SER A 293 -22.55 -14.56 1.70
N GLU A 294 -21.31 -14.22 2.05
CA GLU A 294 -20.38 -15.11 2.77
C GLU A 294 -20.57 -15.06 4.29
N ALA A 295 -21.27 -14.04 4.80
CA ALA A 295 -21.44 -13.81 6.23
C ALA A 295 -22.60 -14.58 6.85
N VAL A 296 -23.54 -15.11 6.06
CA VAL A 296 -24.84 -15.59 6.54
C VAL A 296 -24.71 -16.57 7.72
N MET A 297 -23.82 -17.55 7.60
CA MET A 297 -23.58 -18.55 8.66
C MET A 297 -22.78 -18.01 9.85
N LEU A 298 -22.13 -16.85 9.70
CA LEU A 298 -21.30 -16.22 10.73
C LEU A 298 -22.07 -15.20 11.57
N MET A 299 -23.21 -14.69 11.08
CA MET A 299 -23.93 -13.58 11.71
C MET A 299 -24.40 -13.90 13.14
N GLU A 300 -25.07 -15.04 13.34
CA GLU A 300 -25.55 -15.45 14.66
C GLU A 300 -24.38 -15.79 15.62
N PRO A 301 -23.39 -16.61 15.24
CA PRO A 301 -22.19 -16.82 16.05
C PRO A 301 -21.47 -15.52 16.44
N ALA A 302 -21.34 -14.58 15.50
CA ALA A 302 -20.70 -13.29 15.75
C ALA A 302 -21.49 -12.48 16.79
N ARG A 303 -22.82 -12.40 16.67
CA ARG A 303 -23.68 -11.74 17.66
C ARG A 303 -23.57 -12.39 19.04
N ALA A 304 -23.59 -13.72 19.10
CA ALA A 304 -23.43 -14.47 20.35
C ALA A 304 -22.09 -14.20 21.04
N GLN A 305 -21.04 -13.90 20.25
CA GLN A 305 -19.72 -13.49 20.75
C GLN A 305 -19.59 -11.97 20.98
N GLY A 306 -20.68 -11.21 20.94
CA GLY A 306 -20.71 -9.78 21.24
C GLY A 306 -20.37 -8.85 20.09
N TRP A 307 -20.26 -9.35 18.84
CA TRP A 307 -20.01 -8.50 17.69
C TRP A 307 -21.25 -7.69 17.29
N LYS A 308 -21.09 -6.37 17.21
CA LYS A 308 -22.07 -5.51 16.52
C LYS A 308 -22.05 -5.79 15.03
N LEU A 309 -23.23 -6.00 14.43
CA LEU A 309 -23.40 -6.10 12.98
C LEU A 309 -23.83 -4.77 12.40
N VAL A 310 -23.11 -4.30 11.39
CA VAL A 310 -23.42 -3.10 10.61
C VAL A 310 -23.72 -3.56 9.19
N ASP A 311 -24.98 -3.62 8.81
CA ASP A 311 -25.44 -4.10 7.50
C ASP A 311 -25.65 -2.94 6.53
N LEU A 312 -24.68 -2.72 5.64
CA LEU A 312 -24.75 -1.62 4.67
C LEU A 312 -25.78 -1.90 3.57
N VAL A 313 -26.04 -3.17 3.26
CA VAL A 313 -27.04 -3.58 2.26
C VAL A 313 -28.45 -3.24 2.76
N ALA A 314 -28.74 -3.55 4.02
CA ALA A 314 -30.02 -3.19 4.64
C ALA A 314 -30.20 -1.66 4.72
N ARG A 315 -29.18 -0.93 5.19
CA ARG A 315 -29.20 0.54 5.27
C ARG A 315 -29.44 1.20 3.89
N ALA A 316 -28.87 0.64 2.82
CA ALA A 316 -29.07 1.15 1.47
C ALA A 316 -30.51 0.92 0.99
N ALA A 317 -31.09 -0.27 1.25
CA ALA A 317 -32.48 -0.58 0.90
C ALA A 317 -33.49 0.34 1.61
N GLU A 318 -33.27 0.64 2.90
CA GLU A 318 -34.10 1.56 3.68
C GLU A 318 -34.07 2.99 3.13
N ARG A 319 -32.91 3.46 2.65
CA ARG A 319 -32.76 4.78 2.03
C ARG A 319 -33.47 4.91 0.68
N VAL A 320 -33.56 3.84 -0.09
CA VAL A 320 -34.31 3.80 -1.35
C VAL A 320 -35.83 3.72 -1.10
N GLY A 321 -36.24 3.21 0.06
CA GLY A 321 -37.65 3.08 0.47
C GLY A 321 -38.27 4.31 1.16
N LEU A 322 -37.49 5.35 1.46
CA LEU A 322 -38.01 6.61 1.98
C LEU A 322 -38.55 7.48 0.83
N PRO A 323 -39.85 7.84 0.80
CA PRO A 323 -40.35 8.78 -0.19
C PRO A 323 -39.62 10.12 -0.02
N ALA A 324 -39.18 10.71 -1.14
CA ALA A 324 -38.65 12.06 -1.15
C ALA A 324 -39.71 12.98 -0.50
N SER A 325 -39.40 13.52 0.68
CA SER A 325 -40.20 14.58 1.28
C SER A 325 -40.33 15.69 0.24
N LEU A 326 -41.58 15.93 -0.19
CA LEU A 326 -41.93 17.03 -1.07
C LEU A 326 -41.33 18.32 -0.50
N PRO A 327 -40.82 19.23 -1.36
CA PRO A 327 -40.39 20.53 -0.88
C PRO A 327 -41.59 21.23 -0.24
N GLU A 328 -41.43 21.68 1.00
CA GLU A 328 -42.32 22.67 1.60
C GLU A 328 -42.12 23.96 0.82
N ASP A 329 -43.16 24.35 0.06
CA ASP A 329 -43.30 25.70 -0.46
C ASP A 329 -43.52 26.64 0.72
N ASP A 330 -42.60 27.59 0.92
CA ASP A 330 -42.81 28.88 1.58
C ASP A 330 -42.05 29.97 0.80
#